data_AF-A0A920LI24-F1
#
_entry.id   AF-A0A920LI24-F1
#
_cell.length_a   1.000
_cell.length_b   1.000
_cell.length_c   1.000
_cell.angle_alpha   90.00
_cell.angle_beta   90.00
_cell.angle_gamma   90.00
#
_symmetry.space_group_name_H-M   'P 1'
#
loop_
_entity.id
_entity.type
_entity.pdbx_description
1 polymer ?
#
loop_
_entity_poly.entity_id
_entity_poly.type
_entity_poly.pdbx_seq_one_letter_code
_entity_poly.pdbx_strand_id
1 'polypeptide(L)'
;MKELKLQDLKEKSASELIEFAKENGVENASSLRKQELYFAILQNLADQDIEILGQGVIESTSRWFRLLRSSDANYLPGPDDIYISPSQIRKFSLRTGDTVEGL
;
A
#
# COMPACT_ATOMS: atom_id res chain seq x y z
N MET A 1 14.39 13.07 -4.16
CA MET A 1 13.99 11.67 -3.98
C MET A 1 12.67 11.49 -4.70
N LYS A 2 12.47 10.33 -5.36
CA LYS A 2 11.24 10.06 -6.11
C LYS A 2 10.28 9.38 -5.13
N GLU A 3 9.10 9.94 -4.95
CA GLU A 3 8.05 9.40 -4.09
C GLU A 3 6.85 8.94 -4.94
N LEU A 4 6.15 7.89 -4.50
CA LEU A 4 4.92 7.41 -5.12
C LEU A 4 3.87 7.18 -4.04
N LYS A 5 2.63 7.65 -4.25
CA LYS A 5 1.52 7.28 -3.39
C LYS A 5 0.92 5.95 -3.84
N LEU A 6 0.66 5.06 -2.89
CA LEU A 6 0.00 3.78 -3.16
C LEU A 6 -1.38 3.99 -3.78
N GLN A 7 -2.07 5.08 -3.44
CA GLN A 7 -3.38 5.41 -4.00
C GLN A 7 -3.30 5.73 -5.50
N ASP A 8 -2.28 6.46 -5.95
CA ASP A 8 -2.04 6.74 -7.37
C ASP A 8 -1.86 5.45 -8.19
N LEU A 9 -1.33 4.39 -7.55
CA LEU A 9 -1.20 3.07 -8.16
C LEU A 9 -2.55 2.33 -8.23
N LYS A 10 -3.41 2.50 -7.21
CA LYS A 10 -4.74 1.89 -7.15
C LYS A 10 -5.72 2.50 -8.14
N GLU A 11 -5.58 3.79 -8.44
CA GLU A 11 -6.43 4.53 -9.39
C GLU A 11 -6.16 4.18 -10.86
N LYS A 12 -5.00 3.58 -11.17
CA LYS A 12 -4.68 3.15 -12.54
C LYS A 12 -5.63 2.08 -13.05
N SER A 13 -6.03 2.22 -14.31
CA SER A 13 -6.73 1.15 -15.03
C SER A 13 -5.83 -0.08 -15.17
N ALA A 14 -6.43 -1.24 -15.49
CA ALA A 14 -5.67 -2.48 -15.65
C ALA A 14 -4.60 -2.38 -16.75
N SER A 15 -4.89 -1.69 -17.86
CA SER A 15 -3.94 -1.45 -18.94
C SER A 15 -2.78 -0.56 -18.50
N GLU A 16 -3.07 0.56 -17.84
CA GLU A 16 -2.05 1.49 -17.34
C GLU A 16 -1.17 0.84 -16.27
N LEU A 17 -1.75 -0.03 -15.43
CA LEU A 17 -1.01 -0.75 -14.39
C LEU A 17 -0.02 -1.74 -15.01
N ILE A 18 -0.41 -2.45 -16.08
CA ILE A 18 0.47 -3.36 -16.81
C ILE A 18 1.60 -2.60 -17.50
N GLU A 19 1.30 -1.45 -18.11
CA GLU A 19 2.29 -0.60 -18.77
C GLU A 19 3.29 -0.05 -17.74
N PHE A 20 2.78 0.52 -16.64
CA PHE A 20 3.60 0.99 -15.53
C PHE A 20 4.48 -0.11 -14.94
N ALA A 21 3.96 -1.33 -14.80
CA ALA A 21 4.72 -2.47 -14.33
C ALA A 21 5.91 -2.79 -15.25
N LYS A 22 5.69 -2.80 -16.56
CA LYS A 22 6.75 -3.04 -17.56
C LYS A 22 7.80 -1.94 -17.54
N GLU A 23 7.39 -0.68 -17.43
CA GLU A 23 8.30 0.48 -17.34
C GLU A 23 9.21 0.41 -16.10
N ASN A 24 8.70 -0.16 -15.01
CA ASN A 24 9.43 -0.30 -13.75
C ASN A 24 10.09 -1.68 -13.58
N GLY A 25 10.22 -2.47 -14.65
CA GLY A 25 11.02 -3.70 -14.65
C GLY A 25 10.29 -4.99 -14.26
N VAL A 26 8.96 -4.97 -14.14
CA VAL A 26 8.17 -6.19 -13.85
C VAL A 26 8.00 -7.02 -15.13
N GLU A 27 8.70 -8.15 -15.19
CA GLU A 27 8.53 -9.14 -16.26
C GLU A 27 7.18 -9.86 -16.16
N ASN A 28 6.64 -10.29 -17.30
CA ASN A 28 5.38 -11.06 -17.38
C ASN A 28 4.16 -10.41 -16.70
N ALA A 29 4.16 -9.08 -16.53
CA ALA A 29 3.09 -8.32 -15.87
C ALA A 29 1.67 -8.65 -16.36
N SER A 30 1.50 -8.94 -17.66
CA SER A 30 0.20 -9.28 -18.26
C SER A 30 -0.38 -10.63 -17.81
N SER A 31 0.43 -11.50 -17.20
CA SER A 31 0.00 -12.82 -16.71
C SER A 31 -0.33 -12.83 -15.22
N LEU A 32 0.07 -11.80 -14.48
CA LEU A 32 -0.11 -11.70 -13.04
C LEU A 32 -1.55 -11.31 -12.68
N ARG A 33 -2.05 -11.82 -11.56
CA ARG A 33 -3.29 -11.30 -10.98
C ARG A 33 -3.05 -9.90 -10.46
N LYS A 34 -4.12 -9.10 -10.33
CA LYS A 34 -4.03 -7.69 -9.89
C LYS A 34 -3.22 -7.51 -8.58
N GLN A 35 -3.42 -8.38 -7.60
CA GLN A 35 -2.69 -8.34 -6.32
C GLN A 35 -1.20 -8.68 -6.47
N GLU A 36 -0.89 -9.71 -7.26
CA GLU A 36 0.50 -10.10 -7.55
C GLU A 36 1.22 -9.00 -8.33
N LEU A 37 0.49 -8.37 -9.26
CA LEU A 37 0.99 -7.24 -10.04
C LEU A 37 1.30 -6.03 -9.15
N TYR A 38 0.39 -5.66 -8.23
CA TYR A 38 0.67 -4.60 -7.26
C TYR A 38 1.90 -4.91 -6.42
N PHE A 39 1.98 -6.13 -5.87
CA PHE A 39 3.12 -6.53 -5.05
C PHE A 39 4.44 -6.45 -5.84
N ALA A 40 4.46 -6.97 -7.07
CA ALA A 40 5.65 -6.94 -7.93
C ALA A 40 6.10 -5.51 -8.27
N ILE A 41 5.15 -4.59 -8.52
CA ILE A 41 5.44 -3.17 -8.75
C ILE A 41 6.04 -2.55 -7.50
N LEU A 42 5.38 -2.69 -6.35
CA LEU A 42 5.82 -2.09 -5.09
C LEU A 42 7.22 -2.60 -4.69
N GLN A 43 7.48 -3.90 -4.90
CA GLN A 43 8.79 -4.49 -4.66
C GLN A 43 9.86 -3.88 -5.57
N ASN A 44 9.63 -3.77 -6.89
CA ASN A 44 10.59 -3.17 -7.82
C ASN A 44 10.86 -1.69 -7.53
N LEU A 45 9.85 -0.94 -7.10
CA LEU A 45 10.01 0.45 -6.70
C LEU A 45 10.87 0.57 -5.44
N ALA A 46 10.61 -0.27 -4.43
CA ALA A 46 11.40 -0.30 -3.21
C ALA A 46 12.86 -0.70 -3.49
N ASP A 47 13.10 -1.65 -4.40
CA ASP A 47 14.44 -2.06 -4.84
C ASP A 47 15.19 -0.94 -5.60
N GLN A 48 14.48 0.06 -6.11
CA GLN A 48 15.02 1.27 -6.76
C GLN A 48 15.14 2.46 -5.78
N ASP A 49 15.04 2.22 -4.47
CA ASP A 49 15.05 3.26 -3.43
C ASP A 49 13.95 4.33 -3.64
N ILE A 50 12.83 3.96 -4.25
CA ILE A 50 11.66 4.84 -4.40
C ILE A 50 10.80 4.71 -3.14
N GLU A 51 10.55 5.85 -2.51
CA GLU A 51 9.72 5.95 -1.32
C GLU A 51 8.23 5.76 -1.68
N ILE A 52 7.55 4.88 -0.96
CA ILE A 52 6.15 4.53 -1.20
C ILE A 52 5.31 5.05 -0.03
N LEU A 53 4.47 6.04 -0.31
CA LEU A 53 3.56 6.62 0.66
C LEU A 53 2.27 5.81 0.72
N GLY A 54 1.99 5.24 1.89
CA GLY A 54 0.73 4.58 2.20
C GLY A 54 -0.21 5.50 2.97
N GLN A 55 -1.51 5.37 2.73
CA GLN A 55 -2.55 6.06 3.49
C GLN A 55 -3.65 5.09 3.89
N GLY A 56 -4.24 5.29 5.08
CA GLY A 56 -5.47 4.62 5.45
C GLY A 56 -5.97 5.01 6.84
N VAL A 57 -7.04 4.34 7.27
CA VAL A 57 -7.66 4.58 8.58
C VAL A 57 -7.31 3.44 9.52
N ILE A 58 -6.88 3.78 10.74
CA ILE A 58 -6.47 2.80 11.73
C ILE A 58 -7.66 1.98 12.22
N GLU A 59 -7.56 0.65 12.08
CA GLU A 59 -8.48 -0.32 12.67
C GLU A 59 -7.78 -1.22 13.69
N SER A 60 -8.47 -1.50 14.80
CA SER A 60 -8.00 -2.46 15.80
C SER A 60 -8.42 -3.88 15.41
N THR A 61 -7.56 -4.59 14.67
CA THR A 61 -7.81 -6.01 14.32
C THR A 61 -7.48 -6.97 15.46
N SER A 62 -6.41 -6.73 16.21
CA SER A 62 -6.02 -7.56 17.36
C SER A 62 -5.43 -6.71 18.49
N ARG A 63 -5.20 -7.33 19.65
CA ARG A 63 -4.59 -6.65 20.80
C ARG A 63 -3.13 -6.23 20.56
N TRP A 64 -2.47 -6.79 19.55
CA TRP A 64 -1.02 -6.73 19.38
C TRP A 64 -0.55 -5.89 18.19
N PHE A 65 -1.42 -5.55 17.26
CA PHE A 65 -1.09 -4.70 16.11
C PHE A 65 -2.36 -4.07 15.54
N ARG A 66 -2.16 -3.05 14.70
CA ARG A 66 -3.25 -2.39 13.98
C ARG A 66 -2.94 -2.37 12.50
N LEU A 67 -3.99 -2.29 11.71
CA LEU A 67 -3.91 -2.18 10.26
C LEU A 67 -4.48 -0.83 9.83
N LEU A 68 -3.90 -0.24 8.80
CA LEU A 68 -4.55 0.82 8.04
C LEU A 68 -5.43 0.18 6.99
N ARG A 69 -6.72 0.48 7.08
CA ARG A 69 -7.71 0.07 6.09
C ARG A 69 -7.83 1.11 5.00
N SER A 70 -8.02 0.62 3.78
CA SER A 70 -8.31 1.47 2.62
C SER A 70 -9.76 1.96 2.64
N SER A 71 -9.97 3.24 2.36
CA SER A 71 -11.31 3.80 2.09
C SER A 71 -11.95 3.17 0.85
N ASP A 72 -11.14 2.80 -0.14
CA ASP A 72 -11.60 2.26 -1.43
C ASP A 72 -12.24 0.87 -1.26
N ALA A 73 -11.85 0.15 -0.20
CA ALA A 73 -12.39 -1.15 0.16
C ALA A 73 -13.54 -1.06 1.18
N ASN A 74 -14.12 0.13 1.40
CA ASN A 74 -15.10 0.40 2.47
C ASN A 74 -14.60 -0.03 3.86
N TYR A 75 -13.29 0.09 4.10
CA TYR A 75 -12.62 -0.33 5.32
C TYR A 75 -12.73 -1.84 5.63
N LEU A 76 -13.09 -2.67 4.63
CA LEU A 76 -13.09 -4.11 4.79
C LEU A 76 -11.66 -4.66 4.81
N PRO A 77 -11.42 -5.77 5.51
CA PRO A 77 -10.13 -6.44 5.48
C PRO A 77 -9.71 -6.80 4.06
N GLY A 78 -8.51 -6.37 3.69
CA GLY A 78 -7.98 -6.47 2.34
C GLY A 78 -6.49 -6.85 2.33
N PRO A 79 -6.00 -7.41 1.22
CA PRO A 79 -4.59 -7.74 1.05
C PRO A 79 -3.69 -6.49 0.92
N ASP A 80 -4.29 -5.32 0.74
CA ASP A 80 -3.66 -4.01 0.66
C ASP A 80 -3.65 -3.26 2.01
N ASP A 81 -4.03 -3.93 3.11
CA ASP A 81 -3.96 -3.37 4.45
C ASP A 81 -2.51 -3.16 4.90
N ILE A 82 -2.21 -1.97 5.40
CA ILE A 82 -0.86 -1.60 5.80
C ILE A 82 -0.68 -1.89 7.29
N TYR A 83 0.35 -2.66 7.63
CA TYR A 83 0.69 -2.97 9.01
C TYR A 83 1.26 -1.73 9.74
N ILE A 84 0.76 -1.48 10.96
CA ILE A 84 1.37 -0.53 11.89
C ILE A 84 1.83 -1.24 13.15
N SER A 85 3.09 -1.00 13.50
CA SER A 85 3.71 -1.54 14.70
C SER A 85 3.21 -0.87 16.00
N PRO A 86 3.19 -1.60 17.13
CA PRO A 86 2.87 -1.02 18.44
C PRO A 86 3.74 0.16 18.85
N SER A 87 5.00 0.20 18.41
CA SER A 87 5.92 1.32 18.69
C SER A 87 5.48 2.59 17.96
N GLN A 88 5.08 2.50 16.68
CA GLN A 88 4.52 3.64 15.93
C GLN A 88 3.23 4.16 16.58
N ILE A 89 2.31 3.26 16.96
CA ILE A 89 1.05 3.63 17.63
C ILE A 89 1.33 4.41 18.92
N ARG A 90 2.26 3.93 19.75
CA ARG A 90 2.63 4.63 21.00
C ARG A 90 3.36 5.94 20.75
N LYS A 91 4.30 5.98 19.80
CA LYS A 91 5.11 7.16 19.49
C LYS A 91 4.26 8.35 19.06
N PHE A 92 3.23 8.10 18.25
CA PHE A 92 2.37 9.14 17.69
C PHE A 92 1.01 9.23 18.40
N SER A 93 0.80 8.51 19.51
CA SER A 93 -0.46 8.48 20.28
C SER A 93 -1.70 8.17 19.42
N LEU A 94 -1.54 7.30 18.43
CA LEU A 94 -2.55 6.98 17.42
C LEU A 94 -3.72 6.15 18.01
N ARG A 95 -4.92 6.38 17.48
CA ARG A 95 -6.18 5.76 17.92
C ARG A 95 -6.93 5.15 16.74
N THR A 96 -7.90 4.28 17.05
CA THR A 96 -8.78 3.70 16.03
C THR A 96 -9.60 4.83 15.41
N GLY A 97 -9.68 4.86 14.08
CA GLY A 97 -10.36 5.92 13.34
C GLY A 97 -9.46 7.08 12.92
N ASP A 98 -8.21 7.15 13.39
CA ASP A 98 -7.27 8.15 12.88
C ASP A 98 -6.90 7.81 11.44
N THR A 99 -6.91 8.82 10.57
CA THR A 99 -6.34 8.74 9.23
C THR A 99 -4.84 9.01 9.31
N VAL A 100 -4.03 8.10 8.79
CA VAL A 100 -2.57 8.21 8.77
C VAL A 100 -2.09 8.10 7.33
N GLU A 101 -1.11 8.95 7.01
CA GLU A 101 -0.30 8.88 5.79
C GLU A 101 1.17 8.79 6.22
N GLY A 102 1.97 7.96 5.53
CA GLY A 102 3.38 7.81 5.85
C GLY A 102 4.11 6.86 4.91
N LEU A 103 5.43 6.83 5.06
CA LEU A 103 6.36 5.92 4.37
C LEU A 103 6.35 4.53 5.01
#